data_AF-A0A1D6HRP3-F1
#
_entry.id   AF-A0A1D6HRP3-F1
#
_cell.length_a   1.000
_cell.length_b   1.000
_cell.length_c   1.000
_cell.angle_alpha   90.00
_cell.angle_beta   90.00
_cell.angle_gamma   90.00
#
_symmetry.space_group_name_H-M   'P 1'
#
loop_
_entity.id
_entity.type
_entity.pdbx_description
1 polymer ?
#
loop_
_entity_poly.entity_id
_entity_poly.type
_entity_poly.pdbx_seq_one_letter_code
_entity_poly.pdbx_strand_id
1 'polypeptide(L)'
;MTERVSSMVVQETVSQILSGLIHSYEGKGDSNPNDNLERLEMAHIKLEAALETCSKWHITDLSLLRWRKKLKRAAQECDDTLYKYKKMILEDEQMEQEVRNSYFPRRIAHATKSFIFSAFGHNNYESSRSAVRRFEWYADGASEFLRFVELGGAPCCHMPFNSFAKHLFAGKELQHKIVRGNEYPLFLLWLMPFVTEEHGIEACLIFIKKDGNTLEDDFFFSVILQLSESTDIVGITMKCLQLFPHHFQPTVDTIKKELTQLTTQDFSWVPYVDLWHRKHWDNLHRFSTQWFRPDPLCCKQHDQHKLQYSNLGTVDASLDSIIEVNMQCQISLPKYNNHRTALSECKYSLRDYQKLKAGFLFTPHCPSENMLPADTSSTMVPIFRRGQHCEDTDIALEQLKEIMMSKAIDYFRQYTEATVYQILWKAIHGTAYIHFEKPAMEAPGARRSFRGARKRKLVQPMDQDVQHRTRMISHLLDLWAPHAPVRLRGLILDWIQKEKESQLAAPVHHCCT
;
A
#
# COMPACT_ATOMS: atom_id res chain seq x y z
N MET A 1 5.56 3.14 68.65
CA MET A 1 6.10 4.22 67.78
C MET A 1 6.01 3.88 66.28
N THR A 2 5.75 2.61 65.93
CA THR A 2 5.68 2.08 64.55
C THR A 2 4.37 2.35 63.79
N GLU A 3 3.25 2.66 64.46
CA GLU A 3 1.98 2.95 63.77
C GLU A 3 1.85 4.38 63.23
N ARG A 4 2.64 5.35 63.71
CA ARG A 4 2.54 6.74 63.22
C ARG A 4 3.24 6.96 61.88
N VAL A 5 4.22 6.12 61.53
CA VAL A 5 5.02 6.30 60.31
C VAL A 5 4.23 5.86 59.06
N SER A 6 3.40 4.83 59.17
CA SER A 6 2.58 4.35 58.03
C SER A 6 1.48 5.34 57.63
N SER A 7 0.87 6.05 58.59
CA SER A 7 -0.15 7.06 58.28
C SER A 7 0.42 8.29 57.58
N MET A 8 1.65 8.70 57.90
CA MET A 8 2.23 9.93 57.35
C MET A 8 2.64 9.76 55.89
N VAL A 9 3.22 8.61 55.54
CA VAL A 9 3.59 8.30 54.15
C VAL A 9 2.36 8.21 53.24
N VAL A 10 1.25 7.65 53.71
CA VAL A 10 0.01 7.57 52.93
C VAL A 10 -0.60 8.95 52.72
N GLN A 11 -0.57 9.83 53.72
CA GLN A 11 -1.18 11.16 53.62
C GLN A 11 -0.38 12.10 52.70
N GLU A 12 0.95 12.00 52.70
CA GLU A 12 1.81 12.79 51.83
C GLU A 12 1.72 12.35 50.36
N THR A 13 1.64 11.03 50.11
CA THR A 13 1.44 10.50 48.74
C THR A 13 0.08 10.91 48.17
N VAL A 14 -0.99 10.87 48.97
CA VAL A 14 -2.33 11.31 48.54
C VAL A 14 -2.37 12.83 48.30
N SER A 15 -1.67 13.62 49.12
CA SER A 15 -1.58 15.07 48.94
C SER A 15 -0.80 15.47 47.70
N GLN A 16 0.25 14.72 47.32
CA GLN A 16 0.97 14.93 46.05
C GLN A 16 0.11 14.56 44.83
N ILE A 17 -0.64 13.46 44.89
CA ILE A 17 -1.58 13.08 43.82
C ILE A 17 -2.68 14.14 43.66
N LEU A 18 -3.22 14.65 44.77
CA LEU A 18 -4.27 15.69 44.74
C LEU A 18 -3.74 17.06 44.32
N SER A 19 -2.53 17.46 44.73
CA SER A 19 -1.93 18.72 44.30
C SER A 19 -1.54 18.71 42.83
N GLY A 20 -1.11 17.57 42.28
CA GLY A 20 -0.99 17.37 40.83
C GLY A 20 -2.31 17.55 40.09
N LEU A 21 -3.42 17.11 40.70
CA LEU A 21 -4.77 17.29 40.14
C LEU A 21 -5.24 18.76 40.23
N ILE A 22 -4.93 19.47 41.33
CA ILE A 22 -5.38 20.85 41.55
C ILE A 22 -4.57 21.86 40.72
N HIS A 23 -3.26 21.67 40.57
CA HIS A 23 -2.45 22.54 39.70
C HIS A 23 -2.82 22.42 38.20
N SER A 24 -3.50 21.34 37.81
CA SER A 24 -4.05 21.22 36.45
C SER A 24 -5.16 22.23 36.15
N TYR A 25 -5.78 22.87 37.16
CA TYR A 25 -6.94 23.74 36.97
C TYR A 25 -6.63 25.23 36.74
N GLU A 26 -5.46 25.75 37.10
CA GLU A 26 -5.22 27.21 37.16
C GLU A 26 -4.56 27.88 35.95
N GLY A 27 -4.26 27.15 34.88
CA GLY A 27 -3.74 27.77 33.65
C GLY A 27 -4.81 28.52 32.86
N LYS A 28 -5.17 29.76 33.21
CA LYS A 28 -5.95 30.70 32.38
C LYS A 28 -5.10 31.29 31.23
N GLY A 29 -4.41 30.44 30.47
CA GLY A 29 -3.87 30.82 29.17
C GLY A 29 -4.94 30.56 28.12
N ASP A 30 -5.22 31.56 27.28
CA ASP A 30 -5.99 31.41 26.04
C ASP A 30 -5.26 30.38 25.16
N SER A 31 -5.54 29.09 25.36
CA SER A 31 -4.98 28.03 24.52
C SER A 31 -5.56 28.23 23.12
N ASN A 32 -4.69 28.41 22.13
CA ASN A 32 -5.11 28.48 20.73
C ASN A 32 -5.92 27.21 20.41
N PRO A 33 -7.02 27.27 19.62
CA PRO A 33 -7.65 26.06 19.06
C PRO A 33 -6.65 25.03 18.54
N ASN A 34 -5.58 25.51 17.89
CA ASN A 34 -4.53 24.66 17.37
C ASN A 34 -3.78 23.90 18.49
N ASP A 35 -3.51 24.54 19.64
CA ASP A 35 -2.85 23.90 20.78
C ASP A 35 -3.70 22.75 21.35
N ASN A 36 -5.03 22.93 21.41
CA ASN A 36 -5.93 21.88 21.88
C ASN A 36 -6.02 20.72 20.89
N LEU A 37 -5.98 21.00 19.59
CA LEU A 37 -5.91 19.98 18.55
C LEU A 37 -4.62 19.16 18.69
N GLU A 38 -3.45 19.82 18.75
CA GLU A 38 -2.15 19.16 18.91
C GLU A 38 -2.09 18.30 20.18
N ARG A 39 -2.61 18.80 21.30
CA ARG A 39 -2.66 18.06 22.57
C ARG A 39 -3.57 16.83 22.47
N LEU A 40 -4.71 16.96 21.80
CA LEU A 40 -5.62 15.85 21.58
C LEU A 40 -5.01 14.80 20.65
N GLU A 41 -4.32 15.23 19.59
CA GLU A 41 -3.58 14.36 18.67
C GLU A 41 -2.49 13.59 19.42
N MET A 42 -1.72 14.27 20.26
CA MET A 42 -0.71 13.64 21.10
C MET A 42 -1.31 12.64 22.11
N ALA A 43 -2.45 12.97 22.72
CA ALA A 43 -3.15 12.05 23.62
C ALA A 43 -3.63 10.79 22.88
N HIS A 44 -4.18 10.95 21.68
CA HIS A 44 -4.57 9.84 20.82
C HIS A 44 -3.37 8.97 20.43
N ILE A 45 -2.27 9.57 19.96
CA ILE A 45 -1.02 8.87 19.60
C ILE A 45 -0.52 8.04 20.78
N LYS A 46 -0.46 8.62 21.99
CA LYS A 46 -0.02 7.90 23.20
C LYS A 46 -0.94 6.72 23.52
N LEU A 47 -2.25 6.89 23.40
CA LEU A 47 -3.23 5.82 23.65
C LEU A 47 -3.08 4.68 22.64
N GLU A 48 -3.00 5.00 21.35
CA GLU A 48 -2.78 4.01 20.29
C GLU A 48 -1.44 3.28 20.47
N ALA A 49 -0.35 4.02 20.71
CA ALA A 49 0.98 3.44 20.93
C ALA A 49 0.98 2.50 22.14
N ALA A 50 0.29 2.86 23.22
CA ALA A 50 0.16 1.99 24.38
C ALA A 50 -0.69 0.75 24.12
N LEU A 51 -1.79 0.88 23.37
CA LEU A 51 -2.64 -0.26 23.00
C LEU A 51 -1.95 -1.23 22.03
N GLU A 52 -1.19 -0.68 21.08
CA GLU A 52 -0.35 -1.43 20.14
C GLU A 52 0.76 -2.16 20.88
N THR A 53 1.52 -1.46 21.73
CA THR A 53 2.57 -2.07 22.56
C THR A 53 2.00 -3.15 23.47
N CYS A 54 0.88 -2.87 24.15
CA CYS A 54 0.18 -3.84 25.00
C CYS A 54 -0.28 -5.10 24.26
N SER A 55 -0.61 -5.01 22.97
CA SER A 55 -0.99 -6.19 22.18
C SER A 55 0.14 -7.22 22.07
N LYS A 56 1.38 -6.77 22.25
CA LYS A 56 2.59 -7.60 22.27
C LYS A 56 2.86 -8.28 23.61
N TRP A 57 1.96 -8.18 24.60
CA TRP A 57 2.14 -8.77 25.94
C TRP A 57 0.98 -9.70 26.30
N HIS A 58 1.29 -10.82 26.94
CA HIS A 58 0.28 -11.75 27.41
C HIS A 58 -0.24 -11.28 28.77
N ILE A 59 -1.45 -10.73 28.78
CA ILE A 59 -2.10 -10.20 29.99
C ILE A 59 -3.11 -11.22 30.50
N THR A 60 -2.79 -11.87 31.61
CA THR A 60 -3.69 -12.79 32.33
C THR A 60 -4.46 -12.08 33.45
N ASP A 61 -3.90 -11.00 34.00
CA ASP A 61 -4.52 -10.24 35.08
C ASP A 61 -5.84 -9.59 34.63
N LEU A 62 -6.94 -9.92 35.32
CA LEU A 62 -8.28 -9.44 35.01
C LEU A 62 -8.43 -7.91 35.16
N SER A 63 -7.69 -7.30 36.10
CA SER A 63 -7.69 -5.85 36.31
C SER A 63 -7.00 -5.15 35.14
N LEU A 64 -5.85 -5.67 34.68
CA LEU A 64 -5.16 -5.15 33.49
C LEU A 64 -5.99 -5.35 32.22
N LEU A 65 -6.68 -6.48 32.05
CA LEU A 65 -7.61 -6.69 30.94
C LEU A 65 -8.77 -5.68 30.96
N ARG A 66 -9.32 -5.38 32.14
CA ARG A 66 -10.35 -4.35 32.32
C ARG A 66 -9.80 -2.95 32.01
N TRP A 67 -8.56 -2.66 32.40
CA TRP A 67 -7.88 -1.40 32.11
C TRP A 67 -7.66 -1.23 30.60
N ARG A 68 -7.11 -2.24 29.92
CA ARG A 68 -6.97 -2.27 28.46
C ARG A 68 -8.30 -1.99 27.75
N LYS A 69 -9.40 -2.61 28.20
CA LYS A 69 -10.74 -2.35 27.64
C LYS A 69 -11.19 -0.90 27.80
N LYS A 70 -10.86 -0.25 28.93
CA LYS A 70 -11.12 1.18 29.13
C LYS A 70 -10.27 2.05 28.21
N LEU A 71 -8.98 1.75 28.08
CA LEU A 71 -8.07 2.48 27.17
C LEU A 71 -8.52 2.36 25.72
N LYS A 72 -8.94 1.18 25.25
CA LYS A 72 -9.51 0.99 23.90
C LYS A 72 -10.71 1.89 23.64
N ARG A 73 -11.63 2.00 24.61
CA ARG A 73 -12.78 2.90 24.49
C ARG A 73 -12.36 4.37 24.51
N ALA A 74 -11.43 4.73 25.38
CA ALA A 74 -10.91 6.09 25.46
C ALA A 74 -10.19 6.51 24.17
N ALA A 75 -9.44 5.60 23.54
CA ALA A 75 -8.82 5.82 22.24
C ALA A 75 -9.87 6.10 21.16
N GLN A 76 -10.91 5.26 21.04
CA GLN A 76 -12.02 5.48 20.10
C GLN A 76 -12.75 6.80 20.37
N GLU A 77 -13.07 7.09 21.64
CA GLU A 77 -13.72 8.35 22.02
C GLU A 77 -12.84 9.57 21.68
N CYS A 78 -11.52 9.43 21.82
CA CYS A 78 -10.55 10.48 21.50
C CYS A 78 -10.50 10.71 19.98
N ASP A 79 -10.48 9.64 19.19
CA ASP A 79 -10.52 9.68 17.73
C ASP A 79 -11.80 10.34 17.21
N ASP A 80 -12.96 9.92 17.71
CA ASP A 80 -14.25 10.53 17.39
C ASP A 80 -14.28 12.03 17.72
N THR A 81 -13.56 12.44 18.78
CA THR A 81 -13.44 13.83 19.20
C THR A 81 -12.49 14.61 18.29
N LEU A 82 -11.35 14.02 17.91
CA LEU A 82 -10.40 14.58 16.95
C LEU A 82 -11.07 14.86 15.61
N TYR A 83 -11.83 13.90 15.12
CA TYR A 83 -12.58 14.05 13.87
C TYR A 83 -13.53 15.25 13.91
N LYS A 84 -14.34 15.37 14.97
CA LYS A 84 -15.25 16.51 15.15
C LYS A 84 -14.49 17.83 15.22
N TYR A 85 -13.33 17.85 15.88
CA TYR A 85 -12.50 19.05 15.99
C TYR A 85 -11.93 19.48 14.64
N LYS A 86 -11.34 18.55 13.88
CA LYS A 86 -10.80 18.81 12.53
C LYS A 86 -11.90 19.29 11.57
N LYS A 87 -13.08 18.66 11.62
CA LYS A 87 -14.24 19.07 10.82
C LYS A 87 -14.68 20.50 11.17
N MET A 88 -14.76 20.83 12.45
CA MET A 88 -15.14 22.17 12.90
C MET A 88 -14.14 23.24 12.43
N ILE A 89 -12.84 22.96 12.48
CA ILE A 89 -11.79 23.88 11.98
C ILE A 89 -11.94 24.12 10.47
N LEU A 90 -12.13 23.06 9.68
CA LEU A 90 -12.32 23.18 8.23
C LEU A 90 -13.59 23.96 7.86
N GLU A 91 -14.69 23.74 8.58
CA GLU A 91 -15.94 24.49 8.38
C GLU A 91 -15.78 25.97 8.73
N ASP A 92 -15.00 26.30 9.76
CA ASP A 92 -14.69 27.68 10.16
C ASP A 92 -13.79 28.37 9.12
N GLU A 93 -12.74 27.72 8.65
CA GLU A 93 -11.87 28.23 7.58
C GLU A 93 -12.63 28.46 6.27
N GLN A 94 -13.51 27.52 5.88
CA GLN A 94 -14.36 27.66 4.70
C GLN A 94 -15.32 28.86 4.86
N MET A 95 -15.93 28.99 6.04
CA MET A 95 -16.80 30.11 6.36
C MET A 95 -16.04 31.44 6.30
N GLU A 96 -14.83 31.54 6.85
CA GLU A 96 -13.99 32.75 6.77
C GLU A 96 -13.64 33.11 5.31
N GLN A 97 -13.32 32.12 4.48
CA GLN A 97 -12.99 32.32 3.08
C GLN A 97 -14.21 32.77 2.26
N GLU A 98 -15.39 32.20 2.51
CA GLU A 98 -16.66 32.66 1.92
C GLU A 98 -16.97 34.11 2.31
N VAL A 99 -16.73 34.47 3.58
CA VAL A 99 -16.89 35.85 4.07
C VAL A 99 -15.95 36.80 3.33
N ARG A 100 -14.67 36.45 3.22
CA ARG A 100 -13.66 37.24 2.51
C ARG A 100 -14.05 37.49 1.04
N ASN A 101 -14.63 36.50 0.38
CA ASN A 101 -15.06 36.56 -1.02
C ASN A 101 -16.46 37.17 -1.23
N SER A 102 -17.19 37.50 -0.16
CA SER A 102 -18.57 38.00 -0.26
C SER A 102 -18.67 39.53 -0.37
N TYR A 103 -19.74 40.00 -1.04
CA TYR A 103 -20.10 41.42 -1.12
C TYR A 103 -20.53 41.96 0.26
N PHE A 104 -20.29 43.26 0.48
CA PHE A 104 -20.41 43.92 1.79
C PHE A 104 -21.68 43.59 2.61
N PRO A 105 -22.91 43.53 2.04
CA PRO A 105 -24.10 43.15 2.82
C PRO A 105 -24.06 41.71 3.35
N ARG A 106 -23.46 40.77 2.60
CA ARG A 106 -23.27 39.37 3.03
C ARG A 106 -22.25 39.29 4.18
N ARG A 107 -21.18 40.11 4.16
CA ARG A 107 -20.21 40.15 5.29
C ARG A 107 -20.86 40.52 6.61
N ILE A 108 -21.79 41.49 6.63
CA ILE A 108 -22.50 41.89 7.85
C ILE A 108 -23.40 40.77 8.38
N ALA A 109 -24.16 40.11 7.48
CA ALA A 109 -25.00 38.98 7.85
C ALA A 109 -24.17 37.81 8.40
N HIS A 110 -23.01 37.54 7.81
CA HIS A 110 -22.07 36.52 8.30
C HIS A 110 -21.39 36.91 9.62
N ALA A 111 -20.96 38.16 9.81
CA ALA A 111 -20.37 38.63 11.06
C ALA A 111 -21.34 38.46 12.24
N THR A 112 -22.64 38.65 11.99
CA THR A 112 -23.70 38.42 12.98
C THR A 112 -23.85 36.93 13.31
N LYS A 113 -23.76 36.04 12.32
CA LYS A 113 -23.82 34.58 12.52
C LYS A 113 -22.59 34.05 13.27
N SER A 114 -21.40 34.57 12.96
CA SER A 114 -20.15 34.29 13.69
C SER A 114 -20.24 34.74 15.16
N PHE A 115 -20.82 35.90 15.45
CA PHE A 115 -21.08 36.36 16.82
C PHE A 115 -22.00 35.42 17.61
N ILE A 116 -23.01 34.85 16.97
CA ILE A 116 -23.90 33.86 17.60
C ILE A 116 -23.14 32.54 17.83
N PHE A 117 -22.35 32.08 16.86
CA PHE A 117 -21.50 30.90 17.04
C PHE A 117 -20.42 31.07 18.10
N SER A 118 -19.80 32.24 18.25
CA SER A 118 -18.82 32.50 19.31
C SER A 118 -19.48 32.62 20.68
N ALA A 119 -20.63 33.29 20.78
CA ALA A 119 -21.38 33.41 22.03
C ALA A 119 -21.91 32.06 22.57
N PHE A 120 -22.38 31.17 21.69
CA PHE A 120 -22.81 29.82 22.08
C PHE A 120 -21.68 28.78 22.05
N GLY A 121 -20.64 29.01 21.25
CA GLY A 121 -19.47 28.14 21.10
C GLY A 121 -18.40 28.34 22.18
N HIS A 122 -18.41 29.44 22.94
CA HIS A 122 -17.53 29.60 24.10
C HIS A 122 -17.78 28.49 25.15
N ASN A 123 -19.02 28.04 25.29
CA ASN A 123 -19.37 26.86 26.10
C ASN A 123 -18.78 25.56 25.51
N ASN A 124 -18.70 25.45 24.18
CA ASN A 124 -18.04 24.32 23.53
C ASN A 124 -16.51 24.35 23.71
N TYR A 125 -15.87 25.52 23.84
CA TYR A 125 -14.41 25.62 24.08
C TYR A 125 -14.01 25.21 25.50
N GLU A 126 -14.79 25.62 26.50
CA GLU A 126 -14.55 25.16 27.88
C GLU A 126 -14.89 23.66 28.02
N SER A 127 -15.93 23.20 27.30
CA SER A 127 -16.21 21.78 27.12
C SER A 127 -15.13 21.03 26.33
N SER A 128 -14.45 21.66 25.36
CA SER A 128 -13.38 21.02 24.59
C SER A 128 -12.13 20.89 25.42
N ARG A 129 -11.76 21.93 26.18
CA ARG A 129 -10.60 21.90 27.08
C ARG A 129 -10.72 20.81 28.14
N SER A 130 -11.91 20.67 28.74
CA SER A 130 -12.19 19.60 29.70
C SER A 130 -12.18 18.21 29.04
N ALA A 131 -12.68 18.09 27.80
CA ALA A 131 -12.57 16.86 27.02
C ALA A 131 -11.10 16.49 26.71
N VAL A 132 -10.28 17.44 26.24
CA VAL A 132 -8.85 17.24 25.98
C VAL A 132 -8.13 16.77 27.24
N ARG A 133 -8.36 17.43 28.38
CA ARG A 133 -7.76 17.03 29.68
C ARG A 133 -8.15 15.61 30.10
N ARG A 134 -9.38 15.18 29.82
CA ARG A 134 -9.81 13.81 30.06
C ARG A 134 -9.00 12.81 29.23
N PHE A 135 -8.74 13.11 27.96
CA PHE A 135 -7.94 12.22 27.10
C PHE A 135 -6.45 12.24 27.47
N GLU A 136 -5.91 13.39 27.87
CA GLU A 136 -4.55 13.48 28.46
C GLU A 136 -4.44 12.59 29.71
N TRP A 137 -5.42 12.64 30.61
CA TRP A 137 -5.46 11.77 31.79
C TRP A 137 -5.47 10.28 31.42
N TYR A 138 -6.23 9.89 30.39
CA TYR A 138 -6.18 8.52 29.88
C TYR A 138 -4.83 8.16 29.26
N ALA A 139 -4.19 9.08 28.53
CA ALA A 139 -2.90 8.89 27.88
C ALA A 139 -1.76 8.74 28.91
N ASP A 140 -1.78 9.53 29.97
CA ASP A 140 -0.84 9.41 31.08
C ASP A 140 -1.07 8.09 31.84
N GLY A 141 -2.34 7.74 32.09
CA GLY A 141 -2.71 6.42 32.64
C GLY A 141 -2.32 5.26 31.73
N ALA A 142 -2.25 5.44 30.41
CA ALA A 142 -1.79 4.42 29.47
C ALA A 142 -0.28 4.14 29.61
N SER A 143 0.50 5.17 29.92
CA SER A 143 1.94 5.03 30.21
C SER A 143 2.16 4.25 31.50
N GLU A 144 1.36 4.49 32.52
CA GLU A 144 1.39 3.72 33.78
C GLU A 144 0.90 2.27 33.57
N PHE A 145 -0.17 2.08 32.79
CA PHE A 145 -0.66 0.77 32.41
C PHE A 145 0.42 -0.09 31.74
N LEU A 146 1.20 0.47 30.80
CA LEU A 146 2.31 -0.24 30.17
C LEU A 146 3.34 -0.71 31.20
N ARG A 147 3.68 0.12 32.19
CA ARG A 147 4.61 -0.29 33.26
C ARG A 147 4.09 -1.49 34.04
N PHE A 148 2.80 -1.53 34.37
CA PHE A 148 2.22 -2.71 35.03
C PHE A 148 2.20 -3.96 34.13
N VAL A 149 1.95 -3.77 32.84
CA VAL A 149 2.01 -4.87 31.85
C VAL A 149 3.43 -5.41 31.71
N GLU A 150 4.44 -4.54 31.67
CA GLU A 150 5.85 -4.92 31.60
C GLU A 150 6.35 -5.63 32.88
N LEU A 151 5.85 -5.20 34.05
CA LEU A 151 6.22 -5.79 35.34
C LEU A 151 5.54 -7.15 35.59
N GLY A 152 4.28 -7.31 35.18
CA GLY A 152 3.47 -8.49 35.47
C GLY A 152 3.28 -9.46 34.31
N GLY A 153 3.56 -9.03 33.08
CA GLY A 153 3.36 -9.82 31.87
C GLY A 153 4.63 -10.49 31.39
N ALA A 154 4.48 -11.57 30.64
CA ALA A 154 5.50 -12.00 29.71
C ALA A 154 5.22 -11.32 28.36
N PRO A 155 6.24 -10.89 27.59
CA PRO A 155 6.04 -10.58 26.18
C PRO A 155 5.26 -11.73 25.55
N CYS A 156 4.27 -11.43 24.73
CA CYS A 156 3.67 -12.42 23.85
C CYS A 156 4.81 -12.96 23.00
N CYS A 157 5.35 -14.11 23.41
CA CYS A 157 5.96 -15.05 22.50
C CYS A 157 4.83 -15.69 21.67
N HIS A 158 3.97 -14.87 21.04
CA HIS A 158 3.48 -15.27 19.75
C HIS A 158 4.74 -15.35 18.91
N MET A 159 5.32 -16.55 18.84
CA MET A 159 6.02 -16.96 17.66
C MET A 159 4.91 -17.05 16.61
N PRO A 160 4.67 -16.04 15.74
CA PRO A 160 4.07 -16.43 14.49
C PRO A 160 5.05 -17.46 13.93
N PHE A 161 4.54 -18.59 13.47
CA PHE A 161 5.27 -19.51 12.61
C PHE A 161 5.91 -18.81 11.39
N ASN A 162 5.69 -17.50 11.22
CA ASN A 162 6.28 -16.69 10.20
C ASN A 162 7.72 -16.27 10.53
N SER A 163 8.64 -17.21 10.37
CA SER A 163 10.10 -16.98 10.40
C SER A 163 10.54 -15.82 9.50
N PHE A 164 9.76 -15.52 8.44
CA PHE A 164 10.13 -14.55 7.41
C PHE A 164 10.26 -13.13 7.97
N ALA A 165 9.27 -12.64 8.73
CA ALA A 165 9.31 -11.29 9.29
C ALA A 165 10.56 -11.12 10.20
N LYS A 166 10.85 -12.10 11.06
CA LYS A 166 12.03 -12.09 11.94
C LYS A 166 13.34 -11.99 11.15
N HIS A 167 13.46 -12.73 10.06
CA HIS A 167 14.65 -12.67 9.22
C HIS A 167 14.79 -11.32 8.49
N LEU A 168 13.67 -10.75 8.03
CA LEU A 168 13.63 -9.44 7.40
C LEU A 168 14.00 -8.31 8.38
N PHE A 169 13.48 -8.33 9.61
CA PHE A 169 13.88 -7.41 10.68
C PHE A 169 15.36 -7.52 11.02
N ALA A 170 15.95 -8.71 10.90
CA ALA A 170 17.38 -8.93 11.05
C ALA A 170 18.20 -8.48 9.82
N GLY A 171 17.57 -7.82 8.84
CA GLY A 171 18.22 -7.35 7.62
C GLY A 171 18.67 -8.49 6.70
N LYS A 172 17.98 -9.63 6.71
CA LYS A 172 18.28 -10.77 5.82
C LYS A 172 17.31 -10.83 4.67
N GLU A 173 17.78 -11.28 3.51
CA GLU A 173 16.96 -11.60 2.35
C GLU A 173 16.86 -13.12 2.12
N LEU A 174 15.82 -13.51 1.41
CA LEU A 174 15.57 -14.87 0.96
C LEU A 174 15.52 -14.89 -0.57
N GLN A 175 16.42 -15.64 -1.20
CA GLN A 175 16.33 -16.00 -2.60
C GLN A 175 16.16 -17.52 -2.71
N HIS A 176 14.99 -17.97 -3.15
CA HIS A 176 14.67 -19.38 -3.26
C HIS A 176 14.30 -19.74 -4.70
N LYS A 177 15.02 -20.71 -5.27
CA LYS A 177 14.76 -21.24 -6.61
C LYS A 177 14.03 -22.57 -6.50
N ILE A 178 12.84 -22.66 -7.07
CA ILE A 178 12.06 -23.90 -7.13
C ILE A 178 12.34 -24.56 -8.47
N VAL A 179 13.01 -25.71 -8.43
CA VAL A 179 13.32 -26.54 -9.60
C VAL A 179 12.45 -27.78 -9.55
N ARG A 180 11.68 -28.06 -10.61
CA ARG A 180 10.94 -29.33 -10.75
C ARG A 180 11.57 -30.14 -11.89
N GLY A 181 12.14 -31.31 -11.57
CA GLY A 181 12.78 -32.18 -12.56
C GLY A 181 14.13 -31.69 -13.05
N ASN A 182 14.54 -32.13 -14.26
CA ASN A 182 15.87 -31.88 -14.85
C ASN A 182 15.97 -30.59 -15.68
N GLU A 183 15.01 -29.67 -15.58
CA GLU A 183 14.99 -28.43 -16.36
C GLU A 183 15.33 -27.20 -15.50
N TYR A 184 15.54 -26.06 -16.17
CA TYR A 184 15.85 -24.74 -15.57
C TYR A 184 14.95 -24.45 -14.35
N PRO A 185 15.40 -23.68 -13.33
CA PRO A 185 14.49 -23.25 -12.25
C PRO A 185 13.23 -22.62 -12.84
N LEU A 186 12.10 -23.27 -12.57
CA LEU A 186 10.79 -22.88 -13.10
C LEU A 186 10.25 -21.68 -12.33
N PHE A 187 10.55 -21.59 -11.03
CA PHE A 187 10.12 -20.46 -10.20
C PHE A 187 11.26 -19.89 -9.37
N LEU A 188 11.16 -18.59 -9.14
CA LEU A 188 11.98 -17.84 -8.22
C LEU A 188 11.08 -17.10 -7.25
N LEU A 189 11.31 -17.33 -5.97
CA LEU A 189 10.80 -16.51 -4.87
C LEU A 189 11.94 -15.64 -4.33
N TRP A 190 11.70 -14.35 -4.21
CA TRP A 190 12.60 -13.41 -3.58
C TRP A 190 11.85 -12.58 -2.56
N LEU A 191 12.39 -12.48 -1.35
CA LEU A 191 11.84 -11.68 -0.28
C LEU A 191 12.99 -10.86 0.34
N MET A 192 12.85 -9.54 0.35
CA MET A 192 13.92 -8.64 0.82
C MET A 192 13.37 -7.50 1.68
N PRO A 193 14.14 -7.04 2.69
CA PRO A 193 13.76 -5.92 3.54
C PRO A 193 14.28 -4.60 2.98
N PHE A 194 13.48 -3.56 3.15
CA PHE A 194 13.88 -2.19 2.90
C PHE A 194 13.60 -1.36 4.13
N VAL A 195 14.50 -0.42 4.43
CA VAL A 195 14.34 0.50 5.56
C VAL A 195 14.15 1.90 5.00
N THR A 196 13.02 2.51 5.33
CA THR A 196 12.70 3.89 5.01
C THR A 196 12.47 4.65 6.32
N GLU A 197 12.88 5.91 6.36
CA GLU A 197 12.68 6.75 7.55
C GLU A 197 11.20 7.02 7.82
N GLU A 198 10.40 7.14 6.75
CA GLU A 198 8.98 7.51 6.80
C GLU A 198 8.07 6.29 7.07
N HIS A 199 8.33 5.15 6.43
CA HIS A 199 7.46 3.97 6.51
C HIS A 199 8.03 2.87 7.41
N GLY A 200 9.22 3.05 7.97
CA GLY A 200 9.88 2.06 8.81
C GLY A 200 10.46 0.91 7.97
N ILE A 201 10.16 -0.33 8.34
CA ILE A 201 10.65 -1.51 7.62
C ILE A 201 9.57 -2.00 6.67
N GLU A 202 9.89 -2.10 5.39
CA GLU A 202 9.03 -2.63 4.34
C GLU A 202 9.60 -3.95 3.82
N ALA A 203 8.73 -4.84 3.35
CA ALA A 203 9.10 -6.07 2.68
C ALA A 203 8.62 -6.01 1.24
N CYS A 204 9.48 -6.47 0.33
CA CYS A 204 9.09 -6.74 -1.05
C CYS A 204 9.19 -8.24 -1.30
N LEU A 205 8.05 -8.86 -1.62
CA LEU A 205 7.95 -10.22 -2.12
C LEU A 205 7.85 -10.17 -3.64
N ILE A 206 8.71 -10.92 -4.33
CA ILE A 206 8.68 -11.08 -5.78
C ILE A 206 8.62 -12.58 -6.09
N PHE A 207 7.68 -12.97 -6.94
CA PHE A 207 7.53 -14.33 -7.41
C PHE A 207 7.47 -14.35 -8.94
N ILE A 208 8.37 -15.11 -9.55
CA ILE A 208 8.55 -15.15 -11.00
C ILE A 208 8.53 -16.60 -11.45
N LYS A 209 7.74 -16.87 -12.48
CA LYS A 209 7.82 -18.12 -13.24
C LYS A 209 8.46 -17.87 -14.59
N LYS A 210 9.39 -18.73 -14.96
CA LYS A 210 10.03 -18.76 -16.26
C LYS A 210 9.91 -20.16 -16.87
N ASP A 211 9.32 -20.26 -18.05
CA ASP A 211 9.44 -21.45 -18.90
C ASP A 211 10.58 -21.23 -19.92
N GLY A 212 11.54 -22.18 -19.92
CA GLY A 212 12.68 -22.13 -20.83
C GLY A 212 12.32 -22.38 -22.30
N ASN A 213 11.17 -23.03 -22.55
CA ASN A 213 10.79 -23.52 -23.87
C ASN A 213 9.73 -22.67 -24.56
N THR A 214 8.82 -22.05 -23.80
CA THR A 214 7.78 -21.15 -24.33
C THR A 214 7.63 -19.92 -23.45
N LEU A 215 7.63 -18.71 -24.02
CA LEU A 215 7.24 -17.48 -23.30
C LEU A 215 5.76 -17.50 -22.86
N GLU A 216 5.03 -18.58 -23.17
CA GLU A 216 3.59 -18.68 -23.10
C GLU A 216 3.02 -18.74 -21.67
N ASP A 217 3.88 -19.01 -20.70
CA ASP A 217 3.51 -19.41 -19.35
C ASP A 217 4.25 -18.61 -18.25
N ASP A 218 4.98 -17.58 -18.67
CA ASP A 218 5.74 -16.69 -17.79
C ASP A 218 4.81 -15.75 -17.04
N PHE A 219 5.13 -15.52 -15.76
CA PHE A 219 4.47 -14.48 -14.99
C PHE A 219 5.42 -13.83 -13.99
N PHE A 220 5.06 -12.61 -13.61
CA PHE A 220 5.68 -11.83 -12.56
C PHE A 220 4.61 -11.41 -11.57
N PHE A 221 4.89 -11.60 -10.29
CA PHE A 221 4.02 -11.19 -9.21
C PHE A 221 4.87 -10.47 -8.15
N SER A 222 4.42 -9.32 -7.67
CA SER A 222 5.07 -8.59 -6.59
C SER A 222 4.07 -8.09 -5.57
N VAL A 223 4.50 -8.07 -4.30
CA VAL A 223 3.79 -7.43 -3.20
C VAL A 223 4.79 -6.60 -2.39
N ILE A 224 4.47 -5.33 -2.18
CA ILE A 224 5.19 -4.47 -1.24
C ILE A 224 4.28 -4.23 -0.05
N LEU A 225 4.80 -4.43 1.16
CA LEU A 225 4.03 -4.26 2.40
C LEU A 225 4.89 -3.72 3.55
N GLN A 226 4.29 -2.93 4.42
CA GLN A 226 4.89 -2.47 5.67
C GLN A 226 4.94 -3.62 6.67
N LEU A 227 6.12 -3.84 7.26
CA LEU A 227 6.34 -4.90 8.24
C LEU A 227 6.05 -4.45 9.67
N SER A 228 5.33 -5.32 10.37
CA SER A 228 5.26 -5.38 11.82
C SER A 228 5.83 -6.74 12.27
N GLU A 229 6.23 -6.85 13.54
CA GLU A 229 6.77 -8.10 14.10
C GLU A 229 5.79 -9.28 13.99
N SER A 230 4.48 -9.00 13.93
CA SER A 230 3.41 -9.98 13.78
C SER A 230 2.91 -10.17 12.34
N THR A 231 3.51 -9.52 11.35
CA THR A 231 3.01 -9.56 9.97
C THR A 231 3.08 -10.98 9.41
N ASP A 232 1.92 -11.53 9.03
CA ASP A 232 1.82 -12.78 8.27
C ASP A 232 1.96 -12.50 6.76
N ILE A 233 3.20 -12.40 6.29
CA ILE A 233 3.55 -12.13 4.89
C ILE A 233 2.86 -13.14 3.95
N VAL A 234 2.87 -14.43 4.27
CA VAL A 234 2.29 -15.46 3.40
C VAL A 234 0.77 -15.35 3.41
N GLY A 235 0.15 -15.22 4.59
CA GLY A 235 -1.30 -15.04 4.71
C GLY A 235 -1.82 -13.78 4.02
N ILE A 236 -1.11 -12.65 4.18
CA ILE A 236 -1.43 -11.39 3.49
C ILE A 236 -1.30 -11.58 1.98
N THR A 237 -0.22 -12.19 1.50
CA THR A 237 -0.03 -12.48 0.07
C THR A 237 -1.16 -13.36 -0.47
N MET A 238 -1.59 -14.38 0.27
CA MET A 238 -2.72 -15.23 -0.10
C MET A 238 -4.05 -14.47 -0.18
N LYS A 239 -4.27 -13.46 0.68
CA LYS A 239 -5.41 -12.53 0.58
C LYS A 239 -5.28 -11.60 -0.63
N CYS A 240 -4.11 -11.03 -0.90
CA CYS A 240 -3.86 -10.19 -2.07
C CYS A 240 -4.22 -10.88 -3.38
N LEU A 241 -3.98 -12.19 -3.47
CA LEU A 241 -4.32 -12.98 -4.65
C LEU A 241 -5.82 -13.01 -4.96
N GLN A 242 -6.70 -12.69 -4.01
CA GLN A 242 -8.14 -12.56 -4.23
C GLN A 242 -8.52 -11.23 -4.91
N LEU A 243 -7.62 -10.24 -4.93
CA LEU A 243 -7.86 -8.95 -5.58
C LEU A 243 -7.82 -9.05 -7.10
N PHE A 244 -7.24 -10.12 -7.66
CA PHE A 244 -7.07 -10.23 -9.09
C PHE A 244 -8.37 -10.62 -9.83
N PRO A 245 -8.58 -10.08 -11.05
CA PRO A 245 -9.71 -10.46 -11.89
C PRO A 245 -9.70 -11.95 -12.27
N HIS A 246 -10.87 -12.52 -12.56
CA HIS A 246 -11.05 -13.94 -12.94
C HIS A 246 -10.11 -14.39 -14.09
N HIS A 247 -9.78 -13.49 -15.02
CA HIS A 247 -8.88 -13.81 -16.13
C HIS A 247 -7.44 -14.16 -15.70
N PHE A 248 -7.03 -13.76 -14.49
CA PHE A 248 -5.73 -14.08 -13.90
C PHE A 248 -5.77 -15.37 -13.05
N GLN A 249 -6.94 -16.02 -12.92
CA GLN A 249 -7.13 -17.17 -12.03
C GLN A 249 -6.13 -18.33 -12.25
N PRO A 250 -5.78 -18.73 -13.49
CA PRO A 250 -4.80 -19.80 -13.70
C PRO A 250 -3.42 -19.49 -13.09
N THR A 251 -2.99 -18.24 -13.20
CA THR A 251 -1.75 -17.75 -12.59
C THR A 251 -1.90 -17.69 -11.07
N VAL A 252 -3.00 -17.13 -10.56
CA VAL A 252 -3.30 -17.06 -9.13
C VAL A 252 -3.26 -18.44 -8.48
N ASP A 253 -3.89 -19.45 -9.08
CA ASP A 253 -3.92 -20.82 -8.56
C ASP A 253 -2.53 -21.46 -8.52
N THR A 254 -1.72 -21.16 -9.53
CA THR A 254 -0.31 -21.59 -9.56
C THR A 254 0.46 -20.98 -8.38
N ILE A 255 0.31 -19.68 -8.15
CA ILE A 255 0.99 -18.98 -7.03
C ILE A 255 0.51 -19.53 -5.68
N LYS A 256 -0.81 -19.69 -5.49
CA LYS A 256 -1.39 -20.24 -4.24
C LYS A 256 -0.82 -21.62 -3.91
N LYS A 257 -0.70 -22.49 -4.91
CA LYS A 257 -0.14 -23.83 -4.76
C LYS A 257 1.30 -23.78 -4.26
N GLU A 258 2.13 -22.90 -4.82
CA GLU A 258 3.53 -22.76 -4.42
C GLU A 258 3.66 -22.10 -3.03
N LEU A 259 2.91 -21.03 -2.75
CA LEU A 259 2.91 -20.36 -1.44
C LEU A 259 2.52 -21.30 -0.29
N THR A 260 1.55 -22.19 -0.52
CA THR A 260 1.13 -23.19 0.47
C THR A 260 2.24 -24.20 0.79
N GLN A 261 3.16 -24.46 -0.15
CA GLN A 261 4.31 -25.34 0.08
C GLN A 261 5.44 -24.65 0.84
N LEU A 262 5.53 -23.32 0.77
CA LEU A 262 6.60 -22.56 1.44
C LEU A 262 6.50 -22.65 2.96
N THR A 263 5.29 -22.75 3.54
CA THR A 263 5.10 -22.80 4.99
C THR A 263 5.69 -24.05 5.63
N THR A 264 6.03 -25.07 4.84
CA THR A 264 6.63 -26.33 5.31
C THR A 264 8.13 -26.46 5.03
N GLN A 265 8.76 -25.44 4.44
CA GLN A 265 10.15 -25.49 4.00
C GLN A 265 11.08 -24.67 4.90
N ASP A 266 12.30 -25.19 5.08
CA ASP A 266 13.41 -24.43 5.64
C ASP A 266 14.14 -23.68 4.53
N PHE A 267 14.36 -22.38 4.74
CA PHE A 267 14.98 -21.51 3.74
C PHE A 267 16.38 -21.07 4.14
N SER A 268 17.23 -20.87 3.13
CA SER A 268 18.54 -20.22 3.31
C SER A 268 18.37 -18.71 3.28
N TRP A 269 18.69 -18.06 4.39
CA TRP A 269 18.66 -16.60 4.54
C TRP A 269 20.07 -16.04 4.51
N VAL A 270 20.29 -15.05 3.66
CA VAL A 270 21.58 -14.35 3.56
C VAL A 270 21.43 -12.90 4.02
N PRO A 271 22.43 -12.30 4.67
CA PRO A 271 22.36 -10.89 5.02
C PRO A 271 22.18 -10.02 3.76
N TYR A 272 21.27 -9.06 3.81
CA TYR A 272 21.06 -8.07 2.75
C TYR A 272 22.15 -6.98 2.83
N VAL A 273 23.37 -7.35 2.43
CA VAL A 273 24.56 -6.47 2.38
C VAL A 273 24.62 -5.78 1.02
N ASP A 274 25.53 -4.82 0.84
CA ASP A 274 25.87 -4.14 -0.41
C ASP A 274 26.30 -5.11 -1.53
N LEU A 275 25.33 -5.89 -2.03
CA LEU A 275 25.38 -6.53 -3.32
C LEU A 275 25.51 -5.41 -4.35
N TRP A 276 26.23 -5.65 -5.46
CA TRP A 276 26.50 -4.62 -6.47
C TRP A 276 25.22 -3.96 -7.04
N HIS A 277 24.07 -4.63 -6.93
CA HIS A 277 22.75 -4.15 -7.32
C HIS A 277 21.92 -3.53 -6.19
N ARG A 278 22.33 -3.59 -4.92
CA ARG A 278 21.52 -3.15 -3.77
C ARG A 278 21.02 -1.71 -3.93
N LYS A 279 21.93 -0.76 -4.17
CA LYS A 279 21.56 0.65 -4.42
C LYS A 279 20.56 0.81 -5.56
N HIS A 280 20.65 -0.02 -6.59
CA HIS A 280 19.73 0.03 -7.72
C HIS A 280 18.32 -0.45 -7.33
N TRP A 281 18.19 -1.50 -6.52
CA TRP A 281 16.91 -1.98 -5.99
C TRP A 281 16.34 -1.07 -4.88
N ASP A 282 17.19 -0.55 -4.00
CA ASP A 282 16.81 0.44 -2.98
C ASP A 282 16.20 1.69 -3.64
N ASN A 283 16.78 2.14 -4.77
CA ASN A 283 16.23 3.25 -5.53
C ASN A 283 14.86 2.92 -6.14
N LEU A 284 14.71 1.74 -6.76
CA LEU A 284 13.42 1.25 -7.28
C LEU A 284 12.36 1.29 -6.18
N HIS A 285 12.68 0.68 -5.05
CA HIS A 285 11.77 0.56 -3.93
C HIS A 285 11.42 1.93 -3.35
N ARG A 286 12.41 2.81 -3.15
CA ARG A 286 12.22 4.17 -2.61
C ARG A 286 11.21 4.98 -3.41
N PHE A 287 11.36 5.08 -4.74
CA PHE A 287 10.38 5.85 -5.52
C PHE A 287 9.05 5.10 -5.67
N SER A 288 9.05 3.77 -5.62
CA SER A 288 7.81 2.98 -5.69
C SER A 288 6.95 3.21 -4.45
N THR A 289 7.53 3.16 -3.25
CA THR A 289 6.82 3.47 -2.00
C THR A 289 6.32 4.92 -1.99
N GLN A 290 7.16 5.89 -2.39
CA GLN A 290 6.75 7.31 -2.48
C GLN A 290 5.68 7.59 -3.54
N TRP A 291 5.56 6.74 -4.55
CA TRP A 291 4.52 6.84 -5.58
C TRP A 291 3.23 6.16 -5.10
N PHE A 292 3.32 4.90 -4.67
CA PHE A 292 2.18 4.03 -4.41
C PHE A 292 1.55 4.25 -3.04
N ARG A 293 2.33 4.69 -2.04
CA ARG A 293 1.85 5.10 -0.72
C ARG A 293 2.63 6.33 -0.24
N PRO A 294 2.31 7.52 -0.75
CA PRO A 294 3.04 8.75 -0.38
C PRO A 294 2.96 9.08 1.11
N ASP A 295 1.83 8.79 1.76
CA ASP A 295 1.64 8.94 3.20
C ASP A 295 1.50 7.56 3.87
N PRO A 296 2.45 7.12 4.71
CA PRO A 296 2.34 5.87 5.46
C PRO A 296 1.16 5.86 6.43
N LEU A 297 0.72 7.02 6.93
CA LEU A 297 -0.32 7.18 7.94
C LEU A 297 -1.71 7.49 7.37
N CYS A 298 -1.87 7.46 6.05
CA CYS A 298 -3.11 7.87 5.37
C CYS A 298 -4.36 7.16 5.90
N CYS A 299 -4.25 5.87 6.27
CA CYS A 299 -5.35 5.08 6.84
C CYS A 299 -5.63 5.41 8.31
N LYS A 300 -4.63 5.86 9.07
CA LYS A 300 -4.82 6.27 10.48
C LYS A 300 -5.55 7.62 10.59
N GLN A 301 -5.47 8.46 9.55
CA GLN A 301 -6.18 9.74 9.52
C GLN A 301 -7.61 9.62 8.99
N HIS A 302 -7.94 8.52 8.30
CA HIS A 302 -9.21 8.33 7.61
C HIS A 302 -10.04 7.25 8.30
N ASP A 303 -10.82 7.71 9.26
CA ASP A 303 -11.78 6.95 10.03
C ASP A 303 -12.80 6.17 9.17
N GLN A 304 -13.35 5.10 9.76
CA GLN A 304 -14.33 4.16 9.20
C GLN A 304 -15.62 4.81 8.67
N HIS A 305 -15.85 6.09 8.98
CA HIS A 305 -17.05 6.82 8.57
C HIS A 305 -17.01 7.35 7.12
N LYS A 306 -15.84 7.52 6.49
CA LYS A 306 -15.75 7.79 5.04
C LYS A 306 -15.61 6.53 4.19
N LEU A 307 -15.23 5.40 4.80
CA LEU A 307 -15.16 4.09 4.14
C LEU A 307 -16.52 3.58 3.63
N GLN A 308 -17.65 4.18 4.04
CA GLN A 308 -18.95 3.92 3.41
C GLN A 308 -19.05 4.44 1.96
N TYR A 309 -18.20 5.39 1.55
CA TYR A 309 -18.21 5.97 0.20
C TYR A 309 -17.07 5.47 -0.69
N SER A 310 -16.08 4.75 -0.14
CA SER A 310 -15.18 4.00 -1.01
C SER A 310 -15.95 2.79 -1.55
N ASN A 311 -16.19 2.76 -2.86
CA ASN A 311 -16.69 1.58 -3.57
C ASN A 311 -15.79 0.31 -3.43
N LEU A 312 -14.73 0.39 -2.62
CA LEU A 312 -14.05 -0.77 -2.05
C LEU A 312 -14.94 -1.30 -0.93
N GLY A 313 -15.82 -2.26 -1.24
CA GLY A 313 -16.59 -2.95 -0.20
C GLY A 313 -15.69 -3.37 0.96
N THR A 314 -16.10 -3.06 2.20
CA THR A 314 -15.43 -3.37 3.49
C THR A 314 -13.93 -3.60 3.34
N VAL A 315 -13.12 -2.54 3.40
CA VAL A 315 -11.65 -2.66 3.41
C VAL A 315 -11.25 -3.64 4.51
N ASP A 316 -10.82 -4.85 4.12
CA ASP A 316 -10.26 -5.83 5.04
C ASP A 316 -9.02 -5.18 5.66
N ALA A 317 -8.96 -5.06 6.99
CA ALA A 317 -7.86 -4.42 7.73
C ALA A 317 -6.46 -4.97 7.35
N SER A 318 -6.38 -6.12 6.68
CA SER A 318 -5.13 -6.61 6.09
C SER A 318 -4.55 -5.73 4.97
N LEU A 319 -5.37 -4.92 4.28
CA LEU A 319 -4.93 -4.02 3.23
C LEU A 319 -4.13 -2.82 3.75
N ASP A 320 -4.27 -2.47 5.04
CA ASP A 320 -3.61 -1.31 5.64
C ASP A 320 -2.08 -1.39 5.64
N SER A 321 -1.53 -2.61 5.53
CA SER A 321 -0.09 -2.84 5.43
C SER A 321 0.42 -2.81 3.98
N ILE A 322 -0.46 -2.96 2.99
CA ILE A 322 -0.07 -3.20 1.60
C ILE A 322 0.18 -1.88 0.88
N ILE A 323 1.35 -1.74 0.26
CA ILE A 323 1.72 -0.58 -0.54
C ILE A 323 1.38 -0.84 -2.01
N GLU A 324 1.72 -2.02 -2.51
CA GLU A 324 1.54 -2.41 -3.91
C GLU A 324 1.25 -3.92 -4.00
N VAL A 325 0.33 -4.29 -4.90
CA VAL A 325 0.16 -5.66 -5.38
C VAL A 325 0.16 -5.62 -6.91
N ASN A 326 0.98 -6.43 -7.56
CA ASN A 326 1.13 -6.41 -9.00
C ASN A 326 1.28 -7.80 -9.57
N MET A 327 0.63 -8.05 -10.70
CA MET A 327 0.80 -9.27 -11.49
C MET A 327 0.86 -8.93 -12.97
N GLN A 328 1.84 -9.51 -13.65
CA GLN A 328 1.92 -9.54 -15.11
C GLN A 328 1.95 -11.00 -15.56
N CYS A 329 1.03 -11.40 -16.45
CA CYS A 329 0.98 -12.75 -16.97
C CYS A 329 0.37 -12.78 -18.39
N GLN A 330 0.36 -13.95 -19.01
CA GLN A 330 -0.39 -14.16 -20.24
C GLN A 330 -1.80 -14.66 -19.94
N ILE A 331 -2.78 -14.11 -20.66
CA ILE A 331 -4.20 -14.45 -20.54
C ILE A 331 -4.69 -14.98 -21.88
N SER A 332 -5.36 -16.13 -21.84
CA SER A 332 -5.98 -16.72 -23.03
C SER A 332 -7.28 -16.01 -23.37
N LEU A 333 -7.50 -15.73 -24.66
CA LEU A 333 -8.73 -15.12 -25.14
C LEU A 333 -9.89 -16.13 -25.14
N PRO A 334 -11.13 -15.73 -24.80
CA PRO A 334 -12.29 -16.61 -24.92
C PRO A 334 -12.44 -17.08 -26.38
N LYS A 335 -12.60 -18.39 -26.59
CA LYS A 335 -12.95 -18.94 -27.91
C LYS A 335 -14.34 -18.44 -28.29
N TYR A 336 -14.44 -17.54 -29.28
CA TYR A 336 -15.73 -17.10 -29.79
C TYR A 336 -16.34 -18.20 -30.67
N ASN A 337 -17.53 -18.69 -30.32
CA ASN A 337 -18.27 -19.62 -31.18
C ASN A 337 -18.77 -18.86 -32.43
N ASN A 338 -18.34 -19.33 -33.60
CA ASN A 338 -18.69 -18.77 -34.91
C ASN A 338 -20.19 -18.98 -35.22
N HIS A 339 -21.04 -18.00 -34.94
CA HIS A 339 -22.29 -17.83 -35.65
C HIS A 339 -22.39 -16.40 -36.21
N ARG A 340 -22.30 -16.29 -37.55
CA ARG A 340 -22.59 -15.10 -38.40
C ARG A 340 -21.64 -13.90 -38.15
N THR A 341 -20.93 -13.33 -39.13
CA THR A 341 -21.33 -12.98 -40.50
C THR A 341 -20.06 -12.75 -41.32
N ALA A 342 -20.01 -13.27 -42.55
CA ALA A 342 -18.85 -13.23 -43.45
C ALA A 342 -18.66 -11.87 -44.16
N LEU A 343 -18.68 -10.75 -43.43
CA LEU A 343 -18.53 -9.42 -44.02
C LEU A 343 -17.57 -8.56 -43.20
N SER A 344 -16.26 -8.74 -43.42
CA SER A 344 -15.22 -7.74 -43.18
C SER A 344 -13.86 -8.35 -43.55
N GLU A 345 -13.33 -7.97 -44.70
CA GLU A 345 -11.94 -8.26 -45.14
C GLU A 345 -10.92 -7.44 -44.35
N CYS A 346 -10.99 -7.46 -43.02
CA CYS A 346 -9.92 -6.90 -42.20
C CYS A 346 -8.77 -7.92 -42.13
N LYS A 347 -7.73 -7.71 -42.94
CA LYS A 347 -6.56 -8.59 -43.09
C LYS A 347 -5.74 -8.85 -41.81
N TYR A 348 -6.07 -8.21 -40.69
CA TYR A 348 -5.44 -8.42 -39.38
C TYR A 348 -6.52 -8.55 -38.32
N SER A 349 -7.29 -9.63 -38.37
CA SER A 349 -8.29 -9.91 -37.36
C SER A 349 -7.60 -10.36 -36.06
N LEU A 350 -8.15 -9.99 -34.91
CA LEU A 350 -7.74 -10.50 -33.59
C LEU A 350 -7.71 -12.06 -33.53
N ARG A 351 -8.25 -12.76 -34.53
CA ARG A 351 -8.20 -14.23 -34.67
C ARG A 351 -6.80 -14.81 -34.65
N ASP A 352 -5.77 -14.03 -35.02
CA ASP A 352 -4.38 -14.53 -35.03
C ASP A 352 -3.78 -14.65 -33.62
N TYR A 353 -4.38 -13.99 -32.62
CA TYR A 353 -3.89 -14.00 -31.25
C TYR A 353 -4.76 -14.93 -30.38
N GLN A 354 -4.15 -15.97 -29.79
CA GLN A 354 -4.82 -16.80 -28.78
C GLN A 354 -4.59 -16.28 -27.35
N LYS A 355 -3.56 -15.46 -27.14
CA LYS A 355 -3.13 -14.94 -25.83
C LYS A 355 -2.79 -13.45 -25.90
N LEU A 356 -3.06 -12.73 -24.83
CA LEU A 356 -2.61 -11.35 -24.58
C LEU A 356 -1.69 -11.35 -23.36
N LYS A 357 -0.68 -10.47 -23.34
CA LYS A 357 0.00 -10.14 -22.10
C LYS A 357 -0.87 -9.15 -21.34
N ALA A 358 -1.10 -9.41 -20.06
CA ALA A 358 -1.90 -8.56 -19.20
C ALA A 358 -1.12 -8.21 -17.95
N GLY A 359 -1.35 -7.01 -17.44
CA GLY A 359 -0.84 -6.60 -16.14
C GLY A 359 -1.89 -5.86 -15.34
N PHE A 360 -1.91 -6.15 -14.05
CA PHE A 360 -2.79 -5.55 -13.06
C PHE A 360 -1.94 -5.16 -11.86
N LEU A 361 -1.82 -3.87 -11.59
CA LEU A 361 -1.15 -3.31 -10.42
C LEU A 361 -2.17 -2.51 -9.61
N PHE A 362 -2.28 -2.79 -8.33
CA PHE A 362 -3.19 -2.14 -7.40
C PHE A 362 -2.43 -1.57 -6.21
N THR A 363 -2.73 -0.32 -5.89
CA THR A 363 -2.08 0.44 -4.81
C THR A 363 -3.17 1.02 -3.91
N PRO A 364 -3.50 0.35 -2.79
CA PRO A 364 -4.65 0.72 -1.94
C PRO A 364 -4.59 2.15 -1.41
N HIS A 365 -3.39 2.73 -1.28
CA HIS A 365 -3.14 3.99 -0.60
C HIS A 365 -2.63 5.11 -1.51
N CYS A 366 -2.69 4.92 -2.83
CA CYS A 366 -2.32 5.96 -3.78
C CYS A 366 -3.52 6.89 -3.99
N PRO A 367 -3.47 8.16 -3.54
CA PRO A 367 -4.61 9.07 -3.67
C PRO A 367 -4.73 9.64 -5.09
N SER A 368 -5.93 10.09 -5.45
CA SER A 368 -6.12 10.96 -6.61
C SER A 368 -5.57 12.36 -6.32
N GLU A 369 -4.60 12.83 -7.11
CA GLU A 369 -4.10 14.24 -7.04
C GLU A 369 -5.19 15.26 -7.39
N ASN A 370 -6.18 14.87 -8.20
CA ASN A 370 -7.29 15.74 -8.55
C ASN A 370 -8.31 15.68 -7.41
N MET A 371 -8.59 16.82 -6.77
CA MET A 371 -9.79 16.99 -5.94
C MET A 371 -10.98 16.52 -6.77
N LEU A 372 -11.45 15.30 -6.53
CA LEU A 372 -12.71 14.85 -7.07
C LEU A 372 -13.77 15.84 -6.54
N PRO A 373 -14.69 16.35 -7.39
CA PRO A 373 -15.87 17.03 -6.86
C PRO A 373 -16.54 16.10 -5.85
N ALA A 374 -17.05 16.64 -4.75
CA ALA A 374 -17.50 15.88 -3.58
C ALA A 374 -18.51 14.73 -3.88
N ASP A 375 -19.14 14.74 -5.05
CA ASP A 375 -20.11 13.75 -5.50
C ASP A 375 -19.52 12.58 -6.32
N THR A 376 -18.27 12.61 -6.77
CA THR A 376 -17.65 11.48 -7.49
C THR A 376 -16.58 10.78 -6.64
N SER A 377 -16.67 9.45 -6.56
CA SER A 377 -15.80 8.62 -5.71
C SER A 377 -14.64 7.98 -6.46
N SER A 378 -14.76 7.86 -7.79
CA SER A 378 -13.73 7.29 -8.67
C SER A 378 -13.76 7.87 -10.08
N THR A 379 -12.61 7.85 -10.74
CA THR A 379 -12.43 8.21 -12.15
C THR A 379 -11.73 7.07 -12.87
N MET A 380 -12.31 6.64 -14.00
CA MET A 380 -11.70 5.68 -14.90
C MET A 380 -11.30 6.39 -16.19
N VAL A 381 -10.00 6.37 -16.51
CA VAL A 381 -9.47 6.94 -17.74
C VAL A 381 -8.93 5.80 -18.62
N PRO A 382 -9.59 5.47 -19.75
CA PRO A 382 -8.96 4.72 -20.82
C PRO A 382 -7.90 5.63 -21.44
N ILE A 383 -6.65 5.20 -21.40
CA ILE A 383 -5.53 5.96 -21.95
C ILE A 383 -5.20 5.36 -23.31
N PHE A 384 -5.68 6.01 -24.36
CA PHE A 384 -5.30 5.67 -25.72
C PHE A 384 -4.01 6.41 -26.07
N ARG A 385 -2.98 5.71 -26.52
CA ARG A 385 -1.74 6.36 -27.02
C ARG A 385 -1.95 7.19 -28.30
N ARG A 386 -3.20 7.34 -28.76
CA ARG A 386 -3.57 8.26 -29.83
C ARG A 386 -5.04 8.73 -29.70
N GLY A 387 -5.26 9.79 -28.91
CA GLY A 387 -6.43 10.67 -29.02
C GLY A 387 -7.69 10.26 -28.24
N GLN A 388 -8.20 11.20 -27.45
CA GLN A 388 -9.47 11.24 -26.68
C GLN A 388 -9.54 10.39 -25.39
N HIS A 389 -9.24 11.04 -24.26
CA HIS A 389 -9.61 10.57 -22.92
C HIS A 389 -11.13 10.54 -22.79
N CYS A 390 -11.72 9.37 -22.56
CA CYS A 390 -13.15 9.26 -22.24
C CYS A 390 -13.26 8.86 -20.77
N GLU A 391 -13.45 9.82 -19.87
CA GLU A 391 -13.61 9.54 -18.45
C GLU A 391 -15.00 8.93 -18.19
N ASP A 392 -15.07 7.62 -17.96
CA ASP A 392 -16.24 7.03 -17.33
C ASP A 392 -16.17 7.38 -15.83
N THR A 393 -17.07 8.23 -15.37
CA THR A 393 -17.17 8.63 -13.96
C THR A 393 -17.93 7.56 -13.16
N ASP A 394 -17.42 7.23 -11.97
CA ASP A 394 -18.03 6.31 -10.98
C ASP A 394 -18.21 4.83 -11.42
N ILE A 395 -17.13 4.19 -11.87
CA ILE A 395 -17.07 2.72 -11.96
C ILE A 395 -16.39 2.15 -10.71
N ALA A 396 -17.04 1.19 -10.04
CA ALA A 396 -16.45 0.44 -8.93
C ALA A 396 -15.35 -0.51 -9.44
N LEU A 397 -14.32 -0.77 -8.63
CA LEU A 397 -13.20 -1.62 -9.04
C LEU A 397 -13.67 -3.02 -9.47
N GLU A 398 -14.61 -3.63 -8.74
CA GLU A 398 -15.14 -4.97 -9.09
C GLU A 398 -15.85 -4.98 -10.46
N GLN A 399 -16.68 -3.96 -10.74
CA GLN A 399 -17.31 -3.82 -12.06
C GLN A 399 -16.26 -3.63 -13.17
N LEU A 400 -15.18 -2.89 -12.88
CA LEU A 400 -14.08 -2.72 -13.82
C LEU A 400 -13.41 -4.06 -14.15
N LYS A 401 -13.20 -4.93 -13.15
CA LYS A 401 -12.59 -6.27 -13.35
C LYS A 401 -13.41 -7.14 -14.31
N GLU A 402 -14.73 -6.99 -14.32
CA GLU A 402 -15.63 -7.73 -15.21
C GLU A 402 -15.58 -7.23 -16.66
N ILE A 403 -15.50 -5.90 -16.86
CA ILE A 403 -15.61 -5.31 -18.20
C ILE A 403 -14.27 -5.05 -18.89
N MET A 404 -13.16 -4.94 -18.15
CA MET A 404 -11.86 -4.49 -18.69
C MET A 404 -11.36 -5.31 -19.89
N MET A 405 -11.56 -6.64 -19.88
CA MET A 405 -11.09 -7.53 -20.93
C MET A 405 -11.89 -7.35 -22.22
N SER A 406 -13.22 -7.18 -22.09
CA SER A 406 -14.09 -6.91 -23.24
C SER A 406 -13.74 -5.57 -23.90
N LYS A 407 -13.54 -4.51 -23.10
CA LYS A 407 -13.09 -3.21 -23.59
C LYS A 407 -11.74 -3.29 -24.32
N ALA A 408 -10.79 -4.07 -23.80
CA ALA A 408 -9.50 -4.28 -24.45
C ALA A 408 -9.64 -4.99 -25.82
N ILE A 409 -10.46 -6.03 -25.88
CA ILE A 409 -10.75 -6.77 -27.12
C ILE A 409 -11.39 -5.86 -28.17
N ASP A 410 -12.40 -5.09 -27.79
CA ASP A 410 -13.10 -4.19 -28.70
C ASP A 410 -12.20 -3.05 -29.18
N TYR A 411 -11.34 -2.51 -28.30
CA TYR A 411 -10.33 -1.54 -28.68
C TYR A 411 -9.34 -2.10 -29.71
N PHE A 412 -8.80 -3.30 -29.50
CA PHE A 412 -7.87 -3.91 -30.45
C PHE A 412 -8.52 -4.30 -31.79
N ARG A 413 -9.84 -4.50 -31.81
CA ARG A 413 -10.62 -4.70 -33.05
C ARG A 413 -10.83 -3.39 -33.81
N GLN A 414 -11.17 -2.33 -33.09
CA GLN A 414 -11.39 -1.00 -33.68
C GLN A 414 -10.08 -0.39 -34.18
N TYR A 415 -8.98 -0.60 -33.45
CA TYR A 415 -7.66 -0.06 -33.73
C TYR A 415 -6.66 -1.21 -33.92
N THR A 416 -6.60 -1.75 -35.13
CA THR A 416 -5.79 -2.93 -35.47
C THR A 416 -4.28 -2.71 -35.26
N GLU A 417 -3.79 -1.49 -35.49
CA GLU A 417 -2.39 -1.10 -35.27
C GLU A 417 -2.02 -0.93 -33.79
N ALA A 418 -3.00 -0.78 -32.89
CA ALA A 418 -2.72 -0.58 -31.48
C ALA A 418 -2.14 -1.85 -30.87
N THR A 419 -0.98 -1.73 -30.21
CA THR A 419 -0.29 -2.85 -29.54
C THR A 419 -0.57 -2.93 -28.05
N VAL A 420 -0.94 -1.81 -27.42
CA VAL A 420 -1.18 -1.69 -25.98
C VAL A 420 -2.52 -1.00 -25.74
N TYR A 421 -3.26 -1.47 -24.75
CA TYR A 421 -4.46 -0.85 -24.20
C TYR A 421 -4.26 -0.66 -22.69
N GLN A 422 -4.49 0.56 -22.18
CA GLN A 422 -4.24 0.92 -20.78
C GLN A 422 -5.49 1.53 -20.15
N ILE A 423 -5.77 1.13 -18.92
CA ILE A 423 -6.80 1.73 -18.06
C ILE A 423 -6.14 2.16 -16.76
N LEU A 424 -6.33 3.42 -16.40
CA LEU A 424 -6.00 3.95 -15.09
C LEU A 424 -7.30 4.19 -14.32
N TRP A 425 -7.46 3.50 -13.20
CA TRP A 425 -8.58 3.67 -12.29
C TRP A 425 -8.08 4.35 -11.02
N LYS A 426 -8.73 5.45 -10.62
CA LYS A 426 -8.40 6.19 -9.40
C LYS A 426 -9.63 6.31 -8.53
N ALA A 427 -9.48 6.09 -7.24
CA ALA A 427 -10.45 6.45 -6.22
C ALA A 427 -9.85 7.53 -5.30
N ILE A 428 -10.66 8.04 -4.37
CA ILE A 428 -10.17 8.90 -3.28
C ILE A 428 -9.01 8.23 -2.54
N HIS A 429 -9.14 6.92 -2.31
CA HIS A 429 -8.15 6.10 -1.60
C HIS A 429 -7.90 4.81 -2.37
N GLY A 430 -6.94 4.87 -3.29
CA GLY A 430 -6.48 3.72 -4.05
C GLY A 430 -6.45 3.97 -5.55
N THR A 431 -5.52 3.30 -6.22
CA THR A 431 -5.34 3.38 -7.68
C THR A 431 -5.08 2.00 -8.26
N ALA A 432 -5.61 1.73 -9.45
CA ALA A 432 -5.33 0.52 -10.21
C ALA A 432 -4.82 0.86 -11.61
N TYR A 433 -3.77 0.19 -12.03
CA TYR A 433 -3.09 0.32 -13.30
C TYR A 433 -3.24 -0.99 -14.06
N ILE A 434 -4.01 -0.96 -15.14
CA ILE A 434 -4.40 -2.16 -15.89
C ILE A 434 -3.94 -1.98 -17.33
N HIS A 435 -3.25 -2.98 -17.87
CA HIS A 435 -2.87 -2.95 -19.28
C HIS A 435 -3.01 -4.32 -19.94
N PHE A 436 -3.28 -4.29 -21.23
CA PHE A 436 -3.28 -5.44 -22.12
C PHE A 436 -2.39 -5.14 -23.32
N GLU A 437 -1.63 -6.12 -23.76
CA GLU A 437 -0.69 -6.00 -24.86
C GLU A 437 -0.84 -7.17 -25.83
N LYS A 438 -0.81 -6.85 -27.12
CA LYS A 438 -0.62 -7.85 -28.17
C LYS A 438 0.81 -8.40 -28.05
N PRO A 439 1.02 -9.71 -28.25
CA PRO A 439 2.38 -10.22 -28.40
C PRO A 439 3.05 -9.54 -29.59
N ALA A 440 4.34 -9.23 -29.46
CA ALA A 440 5.10 -8.69 -30.58
C ALA A 440 5.06 -9.70 -31.74
N MET A 441 4.54 -9.28 -32.89
CA MET A 441 4.60 -10.10 -34.11
C MET A 441 6.07 -10.19 -34.52
N GLU A 442 6.71 -11.34 -34.30
CA GLU A 442 7.88 -11.69 -35.09
C GLU A 442 7.40 -11.80 -36.54
N ALA A 443 7.91 -10.94 -37.43
CA ALA A 443 7.58 -11.01 -38.85
C ALA A 443 7.74 -12.46 -39.34
N PRO A 444 6.80 -13.04 -40.12
CA PRO A 444 6.85 -14.46 -40.52
C PRO A 444 8.10 -14.90 -41.31
N GLY A 445 9.07 -14.03 -41.57
CA GLY A 445 10.37 -14.35 -42.16
C GLY A 445 11.56 -14.32 -41.19
N ALA A 446 11.37 -13.98 -39.92
CA ALA A 446 12.46 -13.87 -38.93
C ALA A 446 12.83 -15.21 -38.26
N ARG A 447 12.11 -16.31 -38.54
CA ARG A 447 12.67 -17.67 -38.42
C ARG A 447 13.70 -17.90 -39.53
N ARG A 448 14.75 -17.08 -39.58
CA ARG A 448 16.03 -17.59 -40.05
C ARG A 448 16.41 -18.62 -39.00
N SER A 449 16.32 -19.88 -39.40
CA SER A 449 16.96 -20.99 -38.72
C SER A 449 18.42 -20.59 -38.48
N PHE A 450 18.71 -20.02 -37.31
CA PHE A 450 20.05 -20.01 -36.75
C PHE A 450 20.34 -21.46 -36.35
N ARG A 451 20.46 -22.33 -37.36
CA ARG A 451 21.13 -23.63 -37.28
C ARG A 451 22.64 -23.36 -37.30
N GLY A 452 23.05 -22.45 -36.44
CA GLY A 452 24.43 -22.24 -36.04
C GLY A 452 24.40 -22.52 -34.55
N ALA A 453 24.99 -23.64 -34.14
CA ALA A 453 25.32 -23.92 -32.76
C ALA A 453 26.32 -22.86 -32.27
N ARG A 454 25.88 -21.60 -32.12
CA ARG A 454 26.53 -20.70 -31.19
C ARG A 454 26.21 -21.32 -29.85
N LYS A 455 27.19 -22.02 -29.28
CA LYS A 455 27.31 -22.19 -27.83
C LYS A 455 26.87 -20.84 -27.25
N ARG A 456 25.64 -20.75 -26.73
CA ARG A 456 25.26 -19.65 -25.85
C ARG A 456 26.31 -19.77 -24.75
N LYS A 457 27.31 -18.88 -24.77
CA LYS A 457 28.27 -18.78 -23.66
C LYS A 457 27.41 -18.79 -22.40
N LEU A 458 27.78 -19.64 -21.45
CA LEU A 458 27.11 -19.75 -20.15
C LEU A 458 27.21 -18.36 -19.48
N VAL A 459 26.28 -17.46 -19.80
CA VAL A 459 25.95 -16.35 -18.92
C VAL A 459 25.47 -17.03 -17.66
N GLN A 460 26.08 -16.71 -16.52
CA GLN A 460 25.76 -17.37 -15.26
C GLN A 460 24.22 -17.36 -15.08
N PRO A 461 23.59 -18.45 -14.65
CA PRO A 461 22.14 -18.49 -14.43
C PRO A 461 21.63 -17.32 -13.58
N MET A 462 22.46 -16.82 -12.65
CA MET A 462 22.17 -15.64 -11.83
C MET A 462 21.95 -14.36 -12.67
N ASP A 463 22.78 -14.09 -13.67
CA ASP A 463 22.66 -12.89 -14.51
C ASP A 463 21.41 -12.94 -15.41
N GLN A 464 21.03 -14.13 -15.90
CA GLN A 464 19.83 -14.26 -16.73
C GLN A 464 18.54 -14.03 -15.94
N ASP A 465 18.48 -14.53 -14.71
CA ASP A 465 17.32 -14.35 -13.83
C ASP A 465 17.16 -12.88 -13.44
N VAL A 466 18.26 -12.18 -13.15
CA VAL A 466 18.26 -10.74 -12.85
C VAL A 466 17.87 -9.91 -14.07
N GLN A 467 18.45 -10.18 -15.25
CA GLN A 467 18.09 -9.46 -16.48
C GLN A 467 16.62 -9.61 -16.88
N HIS A 468 16.01 -10.77 -16.63
CA HIS A 468 14.59 -10.94 -16.94
C HIS A 468 13.70 -10.17 -15.97
N ARG A 469 14.02 -10.20 -14.67
CA ARG A 469 13.36 -9.40 -13.62
C ARG A 469 13.30 -7.94 -14.01
N THR A 470 14.47 -7.39 -14.33
CA THR A 470 14.61 -5.96 -14.60
C THR A 470 13.95 -5.55 -15.91
N ARG A 471 13.85 -6.43 -16.91
CA ARG A 471 13.05 -6.18 -18.12
C ARG A 471 11.55 -6.05 -17.83
N MET A 472 10.96 -6.92 -17.00
CA MET A 472 9.53 -6.86 -16.69
C MET A 472 9.18 -5.60 -15.88
N ILE A 473 10.07 -5.20 -14.97
CA ILE A 473 9.94 -3.98 -14.18
C ILE A 473 10.16 -2.74 -15.07
N SER A 474 11.22 -2.72 -15.87
CA SER A 474 11.51 -1.63 -16.80
C SER A 474 10.36 -1.40 -17.78
N HIS A 475 9.76 -2.47 -18.31
CA HIS A 475 8.58 -2.40 -19.17
C HIS A 475 7.36 -1.81 -18.45
N LEU A 476 7.10 -2.23 -17.21
CA LEU A 476 6.02 -1.66 -16.39
C LEU A 476 6.23 -0.17 -16.14
N LEU A 477 7.46 0.23 -15.82
CA LEU A 477 7.80 1.64 -15.60
C LEU A 477 7.71 2.43 -16.91
N ASP A 478 8.15 1.90 -18.05
CA ASP A 478 7.99 2.55 -19.36
C ASP A 478 6.50 2.79 -19.69
N LEU A 479 5.59 1.90 -19.28
CA LEU A 479 4.15 2.05 -19.46
C LEU A 479 3.52 3.10 -18.53
N TRP A 480 3.94 3.16 -17.26
CA TRP A 480 3.21 3.90 -16.23
C TRP A 480 3.95 5.12 -15.68
N ALA A 481 5.25 5.29 -15.92
CA ALA A 481 6.03 6.46 -15.50
C ALA A 481 5.42 7.82 -15.92
N PRO A 482 4.75 7.96 -17.07
CA PRO A 482 4.04 9.20 -17.41
C PRO A 482 2.94 9.59 -16.39
N HIS A 483 2.41 8.63 -15.64
CA HIS A 483 1.39 8.84 -14.61
C HIS A 483 1.96 8.94 -13.19
N ALA A 484 3.28 8.81 -13.04
CA ALA A 484 3.94 9.06 -11.76
C ALA A 484 3.89 10.56 -11.41
N PRO A 485 3.89 10.90 -10.10
CA PRO A 485 4.06 12.27 -9.64
C PRO A 485 5.27 12.92 -10.28
N VAL A 486 5.14 14.18 -10.69
CA VAL A 486 6.18 14.91 -11.47
C VAL A 486 7.55 14.86 -10.78
N ARG A 487 7.57 14.95 -9.44
CA ARG A 487 8.79 14.89 -8.62
C ARG A 487 9.56 13.55 -8.71
N LEU A 488 8.89 12.46 -9.06
CA LEU A 488 9.48 11.11 -9.14
C LEU A 488 9.92 10.71 -10.54
N ARG A 489 9.38 11.37 -11.59
CA ARG A 489 9.64 10.98 -12.99
C ARG A 489 11.12 10.97 -13.34
N GLY A 490 11.91 11.92 -12.82
CA GLY A 490 13.35 11.96 -13.02
C GLY A 490 14.07 10.73 -12.43
N LEU A 491 13.69 10.29 -11.23
CA LEU A 491 14.26 9.11 -10.57
C LEU A 491 13.90 7.82 -11.33
N ILE A 492 12.65 7.72 -11.80
CA ILE A 492 12.18 6.57 -12.58
C ILE A 492 12.96 6.46 -13.90
N LEU A 493 13.11 7.58 -14.63
CA LEU A 493 13.84 7.60 -15.89
C LEU A 493 15.34 7.28 -15.71
N ASP A 494 15.98 7.82 -14.66
CA ASP A 494 17.37 7.49 -14.31
C ASP A 494 17.53 5.99 -14.00
N TRP A 495 16.58 5.40 -13.28
CA TRP A 495 16.59 3.97 -12.99
C TRP A 495 16.46 3.12 -14.26
N ILE A 496 15.50 3.45 -15.14
CA ILE A 496 15.31 2.76 -16.43
C ILE A 496 16.57 2.87 -17.30
N GLN A 497 17.21 4.04 -17.33
CA GLN A 497 18.41 4.29 -18.12
C GLN A 497 19.59 3.45 -17.61
N LYS A 498 19.83 3.44 -16.28
CA LYS A 498 20.86 2.59 -15.66
C LYS A 498 20.65 1.11 -15.95
N GLU A 499 19.39 0.68 -16.01
CA GLU A 499 19.06 -0.70 -16.33
C GLU A 499 19.28 -1.04 -17.81
N LYS A 500 19.02 -0.11 -18.72
CA LYS A 500 19.40 -0.26 -20.13
C LYS A 500 20.93 -0.35 -20.29
N GLU A 501 21.67 0.46 -19.53
CA GLU A 501 23.13 0.44 -19.51
C GLU A 501 23.70 -0.85 -18.90
N SER A 502 23.14 -1.34 -17.80
CA SER A 502 23.55 -2.60 -17.17
C SER A 502 23.34 -3.81 -18.10
N GLN A 503 22.22 -3.81 -18.85
CA GLN A 503 21.92 -4.83 -19.85
C GLN A 503 22.88 -4.79 -21.04
N LEU A 504 23.34 -3.59 -21.45
CA LEU A 504 24.33 -3.42 -22.51
C LEU A 504 25.76 -3.74 -22.05
N ALA A 505 26.07 -3.48 -20.78
CA ALA A 505 27.38 -3.73 -20.16
C ALA A 505 27.59 -5.20 -19.74
N ALA A 506 26.59 -6.08 -19.91
CA ALA A 506 26.72 -7.50 -19.62
C ALA A 506 28.01 -8.04 -20.28
N PRO A 507 28.91 -8.68 -19.53
CA PRO A 507 30.28 -8.90 -19.97
C PRO A 507 30.31 -9.72 -21.26
N VAL A 508 30.68 -9.05 -22.36
CA VAL A 508 31.31 -9.71 -23.50
C VAL A 508 32.64 -10.21 -22.96
N HIS A 509 32.65 -11.42 -22.41
CA HIS A 509 33.92 -12.08 -22.05
C HIS A 509 34.76 -12.15 -23.33
N HIS A 510 35.68 -11.20 -23.45
CA HIS A 510 36.75 -11.18 -24.43
C HIS A 510 37.50 -12.49 -24.26
N CYS A 511 37.42 -13.36 -25.29
CA CYS A 511 38.37 -14.43 -25.41
C CYS A 511 39.73 -13.77 -25.61
N CYS A 512 40.60 -13.84 -24.62
CA CYS A 512 42.03 -13.84 -24.89
C CYS A 512 42.26 -15.03 -25.84
N THR A 513 42.78 -14.70 -27.01
CA THR A 513 43.19 -15.60 -28.10
C THR A 513 44.12 -16.70 -27.62
#